data_AF-A0A6G3DFI8-F1
#
_entry.id   AF-A0A6G3DFI8-F1
#
_cell.length_a   1.000
_cell.length_b   1.000
_cell.length_c   1.000
_cell.angle_alpha   90.00
_cell.angle_beta   90.00
_cell.angle_gamma   90.00
#
_symmetry.space_group_name_H-M   'P 1'
#
loop_
_entity.id
_entity.type
_entity.pdbx_description
1 polymer ?
#
loop_
_entity_poly.entity_id
_entity_poly.type
_entity_poly.pdbx_seq_one_letter_code
_entity_poly.pdbx_strand_id
1 'polypeptide(L)'
;GMLEALPEEVSPSGTLITGGEALVGEALAAWRAAHPGVKVINAYGPTEATVNCTDFHIQPGEPVPSGPVPIGRPFWNTRAYVLDDHLRPVPPGVTGELYVAGIVLARGYHNRPDLTAERFTADPYGPPGTRMYRTGDTARWTHTGQLTYTGRTDDQIKLRGFRIELGEIQAVLMTHPHITQAAVIVREDQPGDQRLTAYTVGTDTTTADLAAHTAAHLPAYMIPSHFITLDQLPLTPNGKLDRNALPTPDYNQHTSEGRAPRTPHEQALCTLFADVLGTDTVTIDDDFFHLGGHSLLATTLISRIRTTIGAELPIRQLFETPTVAGISATLDQQPARAAVRRPGVTAGPRPGRIPVSYAQQRLRFLSLLEDGSTAYNAPGALRLTGALDQEALRQALADVVTRHESLRTVFAEDESGFTQVILEPYEVALGFDVVAVDEEGLATRLAEAARYSFDLAAEPPLRATLFEVGDDEYVLLLLLHHIAGDGSSMRPLARDLAAAYAARVRGAAPEWAPLPVQYADYSLWQRD
;
A
#
# COMPACT_ATOMS: atom_id res chain seq x y z
N GLY A 1 -7.07 -3.65 1.67
CA GLY A 1 -7.16 -3.59 0.20
C GLY A 1 -6.74 -2.22 -0.32
N MET A 2 -6.59 -2.02 -1.64
CA MET A 2 -6.07 -0.76 -2.22
C MET A 2 -6.87 0.50 -1.80
N LEU A 3 -8.17 0.36 -1.56
CA LEU A 3 -9.05 1.45 -1.07
C LEU A 3 -8.76 1.90 0.36
N GLU A 4 -8.32 0.99 1.23
CA GLU A 4 -7.99 1.29 2.64
C GLU A 4 -6.61 1.97 2.78
N ALA A 5 -5.81 1.95 1.71
CA ALA A 5 -4.51 2.60 1.64
C ALA A 5 -4.59 4.02 1.04
N LEU A 6 -5.77 4.46 0.60
CA LEU A 6 -5.96 5.81 0.09
C LEU A 6 -6.02 6.82 1.24
N PRO A 7 -5.48 8.05 1.08
CA PRO A 7 -5.61 9.12 2.07
C PRO A 7 -7.08 9.45 2.39
N GLU A 8 -7.36 10.11 3.52
CA GLU A 8 -8.72 10.60 3.84
C GLU A 8 -9.20 11.72 2.91
N GLU A 9 -8.29 12.35 2.16
CA GLU A 9 -8.59 13.38 1.17
C GLU A 9 -8.43 12.80 -0.23
N VAL A 10 -9.45 12.07 -0.71
CA VAL A 10 -9.40 11.48 -2.05
C VAL A 10 -10.14 12.33 -3.08
N SER A 11 -9.36 12.71 -4.10
CA SER A 11 -9.76 13.31 -5.36
C SER A 11 -10.33 14.73 -5.27
N PRO A 12 -9.50 15.77 -5.49
CA PRO A 12 -9.99 17.14 -5.67
C PRO A 12 -10.95 17.30 -6.86
N SER A 13 -11.02 16.32 -7.76
CA SER A 13 -11.97 16.28 -8.88
C SER A 13 -13.36 15.74 -8.50
N GLY A 14 -13.58 15.31 -7.26
CA GLY A 14 -14.83 14.70 -6.83
C GLY A 14 -15.13 13.37 -7.53
N THR A 15 -14.11 12.70 -8.09
CA THR A 15 -14.25 11.40 -8.77
C THR A 15 -13.15 10.43 -8.35
N LEU A 16 -13.54 9.25 -7.88
CA LEU A 16 -12.66 8.10 -7.68
C LEU A 16 -12.87 7.10 -8.82
N ILE A 17 -11.81 6.77 -9.54
CA ILE A 17 -11.82 5.69 -10.53
C ILE A 17 -11.06 4.52 -9.94
N THR A 18 -11.75 3.42 -9.69
CA THR A 18 -11.15 2.15 -9.30
C THR A 18 -11.13 1.23 -10.50
N GLY A 19 -10.14 0.37 -10.60
CA GLY A 19 -10.09 -0.62 -11.64
C GLY A 19 -8.91 -1.53 -11.43
N GLY A 20 -8.89 -2.62 -12.18
CA GLY A 20 -7.76 -3.54 -12.08
C GLY A 20 -7.73 -4.38 -10.82
N GLU A 21 -8.75 -4.42 -9.95
CA GLU A 21 -9.04 -5.40 -8.88
C GLU A 21 -10.56 -5.56 -8.71
N ALA A 22 -11.02 -6.68 -8.13
CA ALA A 22 -12.46 -6.85 -7.86
C ALA A 22 -12.89 -5.90 -6.74
N LEU A 23 -13.86 -5.03 -7.03
CA LEU A 23 -14.39 -4.10 -6.04
C LEU A 23 -15.56 -4.75 -5.28
N VAL A 24 -15.45 -4.79 -3.96
CA VAL A 24 -16.46 -5.36 -3.07
C VAL A 24 -17.18 -4.22 -2.35
N GLY A 25 -18.51 -4.28 -2.36
CA GLY A 25 -19.42 -3.28 -1.85
C GLY A 25 -19.19 -2.93 -0.40
N GLU A 26 -18.88 -3.91 0.43
CA GLU A 26 -18.61 -3.74 1.86
C GLU A 26 -17.38 -2.86 2.09
N ALA A 27 -16.31 -3.09 1.31
CA ALA A 27 -15.11 -2.26 1.35
C ALA A 27 -15.37 -0.85 0.79
N LEU A 28 -16.15 -0.77 -0.29
CA LEU A 28 -16.53 0.52 -0.86
C LEU A 28 -17.47 1.32 0.06
N ALA A 29 -18.37 0.67 0.78
CA ALA A 29 -19.36 1.31 1.63
C ALA A 29 -18.69 2.07 2.78
N ALA A 30 -17.70 1.45 3.43
CA ALA A 30 -16.90 2.11 4.46
C ALA A 30 -16.20 3.37 3.91
N TRP A 31 -15.56 3.25 2.75
CA TRP A 31 -14.89 4.39 2.10
C TRP A 31 -15.89 5.47 1.63
N ARG A 32 -17.03 5.06 1.08
CA ARG A 32 -18.08 5.94 0.54
C ARG A 32 -18.82 6.70 1.63
N ALA A 33 -18.96 6.11 2.83
CA ALA A 33 -19.53 6.79 3.99
C ALA A 33 -18.70 8.03 4.38
N ALA A 34 -17.36 7.95 4.28
CA ALA A 34 -16.47 9.08 4.49
C ALA A 34 -16.45 10.08 3.31
N HIS A 35 -16.82 9.63 2.10
CA HIS A 35 -16.74 10.42 0.87
C HIS A 35 -18.06 10.46 0.07
N PRO A 36 -19.18 10.90 0.68
CA PRO A 36 -20.51 10.79 0.05
C PRO A 36 -20.67 11.65 -1.21
N GLY A 37 -19.89 12.73 -1.29
CA GLY A 37 -19.86 13.67 -2.43
C GLY A 37 -19.02 13.22 -3.62
N VAL A 38 -18.26 12.12 -3.50
CA VAL A 38 -17.36 11.67 -4.57
C VAL A 38 -18.10 10.71 -5.49
N LYS A 39 -18.07 10.95 -6.81
CA LYS A 39 -18.50 9.98 -7.81
C LYS A 39 -17.53 8.79 -7.80
N VAL A 40 -18.04 7.56 -7.75
CA VAL A 40 -17.19 6.36 -7.90
C VAL A 40 -17.42 5.75 -9.26
N ILE A 41 -16.34 5.42 -9.95
CA ILE A 41 -16.35 4.73 -11.23
C ILE A 41 -15.57 3.43 -11.04
N ASN A 42 -16.27 2.31 -11.06
CA ASN A 42 -15.65 0.99 -11.12
C ASN A 42 -15.41 0.64 -12.59
N ALA A 43 -14.19 0.83 -13.05
CA ALA A 43 -13.77 0.59 -14.42
C ALA A 43 -13.12 -0.80 -14.56
N TYR A 44 -13.38 -1.44 -15.69
CA TYR A 44 -12.80 -2.72 -16.03
C TYR A 44 -12.29 -2.69 -17.47
N GLY A 45 -11.11 -3.25 -17.68
CA GLY A 45 -10.66 -3.68 -18.99
C GLY A 45 -9.33 -4.41 -18.92
N PRO A 46 -9.10 -5.38 -19.81
CA PRO A 46 -7.78 -5.92 -20.06
C PRO A 46 -6.95 -4.93 -20.90
N THR A 47 -5.62 -5.05 -20.85
CA THR A 47 -4.70 -4.21 -21.64
C THR A 47 -4.98 -4.30 -23.15
N GLU A 48 -5.40 -5.48 -23.59
CA GLU A 48 -5.78 -5.86 -24.95
C GLU A 48 -7.03 -5.15 -25.44
N ALA A 49 -7.83 -4.59 -24.53
CA ALA A 49 -8.96 -3.70 -24.80
C ALA A 49 -8.67 -2.25 -24.39
N THR A 50 -7.40 -1.85 -24.37
CA THR A 50 -6.91 -0.47 -24.17
C THR A 50 -7.38 0.17 -22.85
N VAL A 51 -6.66 -0.13 -21.77
CA VAL A 51 -6.87 0.41 -20.41
C VAL A 51 -8.16 -0.07 -19.77
N ASN A 52 -9.31 0.48 -20.19
CA ASN A 52 -10.64 0.13 -19.68
C ASN A 52 -11.61 0.00 -20.87
N CYS A 53 -12.59 -0.89 -20.76
CA CYS A 53 -13.59 -1.10 -21.79
C CYS A 53 -15.04 -1.10 -21.27
N THR A 54 -15.24 -1.22 -19.95
CA THR A 54 -16.55 -1.03 -19.30
C THR A 54 -16.40 -0.19 -18.04
N ASP A 55 -17.47 0.49 -17.64
CA ASP A 55 -17.54 1.14 -16.34
C ASP A 55 -18.93 1.08 -15.69
N PHE A 56 -18.92 1.06 -14.35
CA PHE A 56 -20.09 1.25 -13.51
C PHE A 56 -19.93 2.52 -12.69
N HIS A 57 -20.94 3.39 -12.69
CA HIS A 57 -20.89 4.68 -12.02
C HIS A 57 -21.82 4.65 -10.81
N ILE A 58 -21.34 5.13 -9.68
CA ILE A 58 -22.11 5.38 -8.46
C ILE A 58 -22.05 6.88 -8.21
N GLN A 59 -23.15 7.57 -8.50
CA GLN A 59 -23.26 9.02 -8.34
C GLN A 59 -23.31 9.39 -6.85
N PRO A 60 -22.87 10.61 -6.48
CA PRO A 60 -22.98 11.09 -5.10
C PRO A 60 -24.37 10.84 -4.51
N GLY A 61 -24.43 10.27 -3.29
CA GLY A 61 -25.68 9.91 -2.62
C GLY A 61 -26.37 8.60 -3.08
N GLU A 62 -25.90 7.94 -4.14
CA GLU A 62 -26.44 6.63 -4.52
C GLU A 62 -25.95 5.52 -3.56
N PRO A 63 -26.82 4.52 -3.25
CA PRO A 63 -26.44 3.43 -2.38
C PRO A 63 -25.36 2.54 -3.00
N VAL A 64 -24.40 2.12 -2.18
CA VAL A 64 -23.38 1.15 -2.59
C VAL A 64 -24.01 -0.24 -2.69
N PRO A 65 -23.86 -0.95 -3.83
CA PRO A 65 -24.30 -2.34 -3.94
C PRO A 65 -23.60 -3.22 -2.90
N SER A 66 -24.31 -4.15 -2.25
CA SER A 66 -23.67 -5.19 -1.43
C SER A 66 -23.03 -6.28 -2.29
N GLY A 67 -21.90 -6.82 -1.85
CA GLY A 67 -21.13 -7.83 -2.58
C GLY A 67 -20.39 -7.26 -3.80
N PRO A 68 -20.15 -8.07 -4.85
CA PRO A 68 -19.39 -7.63 -6.02
C PRO A 68 -20.02 -6.42 -6.70
N VAL A 69 -19.29 -5.30 -6.74
CA VAL A 69 -19.73 -4.10 -7.45
C VAL A 69 -19.66 -4.38 -8.96
N PRO A 70 -20.73 -4.08 -9.73
CA PRO A 70 -20.71 -4.29 -11.18
C PRO A 70 -19.54 -3.58 -11.85
N ILE A 71 -19.06 -4.16 -12.95
CA ILE A 71 -18.12 -3.52 -13.89
C ILE A 71 -18.86 -2.74 -14.99
N GLY A 72 -20.19 -2.84 -14.98
CA GLY A 72 -21.10 -1.89 -15.59
C GLY A 72 -21.35 -2.11 -17.08
N ARG A 73 -21.27 -1.06 -17.89
CA ARG A 73 -21.61 -1.11 -19.33
C ARG A 73 -20.40 -0.78 -20.20
N PRO A 74 -20.34 -1.32 -21.44
CA PRO A 74 -19.25 -1.02 -22.34
C PRO A 74 -19.23 0.45 -22.76
N PHE A 75 -18.04 0.97 -23.02
CA PHE A 75 -17.84 2.31 -23.56
C PHE A 75 -18.48 2.47 -24.95
N TRP A 76 -18.53 3.71 -25.43
CA TRP A 76 -18.93 3.97 -26.81
C TRP A 76 -18.08 3.18 -27.80
N ASN A 77 -18.73 2.72 -28.88
CA ASN A 77 -18.11 1.90 -29.92
C ASN A 77 -17.49 0.58 -29.41
N THR A 78 -17.93 0.10 -28.24
CA THR A 78 -17.51 -1.15 -27.60
C THR A 78 -18.72 -2.03 -27.35
N ARG A 79 -18.54 -3.34 -27.49
CA ARG A 79 -19.55 -4.36 -27.22
C ARG A 79 -18.95 -5.36 -26.24
N ALA A 80 -19.75 -5.80 -25.29
CA ALA A 80 -19.39 -6.84 -24.33
C ALA A 80 -20.38 -7.99 -24.46
N TYR A 81 -19.88 -9.20 -24.65
CA TYR A 81 -20.67 -10.42 -24.77
C TYR A 81 -20.35 -11.35 -23.61
N VAL A 82 -21.38 -11.97 -23.04
CA VAL A 82 -21.21 -13.08 -22.10
C VAL A 82 -21.65 -14.33 -22.85
N LEU A 83 -20.70 -15.21 -23.16
CA LEU A 83 -20.88 -16.33 -24.06
C LEU A 83 -20.69 -17.67 -23.35
N ASP A 84 -21.36 -18.71 -23.84
CA ASP A 84 -21.09 -20.10 -23.46
C ASP A 84 -19.91 -20.69 -24.27
N ASP A 85 -19.57 -21.95 -23.98
CA ASP A 85 -18.47 -22.69 -24.64
C ASP A 85 -18.70 -22.91 -26.16
N HIS A 86 -19.89 -22.60 -26.66
CA HIS A 86 -20.24 -22.65 -28.09
C HIS A 86 -20.31 -21.25 -28.71
N LEU A 87 -19.75 -20.26 -28.03
CA LEU A 87 -19.77 -18.84 -28.39
C LEU A 87 -21.17 -18.26 -28.51
N ARG A 88 -22.20 -18.81 -27.85
CA ARG A 88 -23.59 -18.32 -27.89
C ARG A 88 -23.88 -17.41 -26.69
N PRO A 89 -24.68 -16.34 -26.84
CA PRO A 89 -24.94 -15.44 -25.72
C PRO A 89 -25.80 -16.14 -24.67
N VAL A 90 -25.39 -16.05 -23.40
CA VAL A 90 -26.17 -16.57 -22.28
C VAL A 90 -27.21 -15.54 -21.82
N PRO A 91 -28.36 -15.95 -21.27
CA PRO A 91 -29.38 -15.01 -20.78
C PRO A 91 -28.90 -14.25 -19.53
N PRO A 92 -29.48 -13.07 -19.24
CA PRO A 92 -29.18 -12.35 -18.00
C PRO A 92 -29.39 -13.22 -16.76
N GLY A 93 -28.46 -13.11 -15.80
CA GLY A 93 -28.37 -13.91 -14.59
C GLY A 93 -27.43 -15.11 -14.70
N VAL A 94 -27.16 -15.60 -15.92
CA VAL A 94 -26.29 -16.75 -16.16
C VAL A 94 -24.85 -16.28 -16.35
N THR A 95 -23.92 -16.97 -15.67
CA THR A 95 -22.48 -16.75 -15.83
C THR A 95 -21.97 -17.41 -17.11
N GLY A 96 -21.16 -16.69 -17.86
CA GLY A 96 -20.42 -17.19 -19.01
C GLY A 96 -19.08 -16.46 -19.14
N GLU A 97 -18.34 -16.75 -20.21
CA GLU A 97 -17.06 -16.10 -20.48
C GLU A 97 -17.29 -14.73 -21.14
N LEU A 98 -16.52 -13.74 -20.69
CA LEU A 98 -16.61 -12.36 -21.17
C LEU A 98 -15.76 -12.17 -22.42
N TYR A 99 -16.37 -11.64 -23.47
CA TYR A 99 -15.73 -11.22 -24.71
C TYR A 99 -15.95 -9.74 -24.94
N VAL A 100 -14.93 -9.04 -25.41
CA VAL A 100 -14.99 -7.60 -25.71
C VAL A 100 -14.74 -7.39 -27.20
N ALA A 101 -15.52 -6.53 -27.86
CA ALA A 101 -15.37 -6.22 -29.28
C ALA A 101 -15.51 -4.72 -29.53
N GLY A 102 -14.99 -4.25 -30.67
CA GLY A 102 -15.09 -2.85 -31.09
C GLY A 102 -13.74 -2.14 -31.17
N ILE A 103 -13.77 -0.81 -31.16
CA ILE A 103 -12.59 0.03 -31.45
C ILE A 103 -11.51 -0.04 -30.36
N VAL A 104 -11.88 -0.49 -29.16
CA VAL A 104 -10.99 -0.62 -28.01
C VAL A 104 -9.95 -1.74 -28.16
N LEU A 105 -10.15 -2.66 -29.09
CA LEU A 105 -9.25 -3.80 -29.26
C LEU A 105 -7.91 -3.37 -29.84
N ALA A 106 -6.84 -3.82 -29.18
CA ALA A 106 -5.48 -3.70 -29.67
C ALA A 106 -5.29 -4.47 -30.99
N ARG A 107 -4.13 -4.25 -31.62
CA ARG A 107 -3.75 -4.98 -32.84
C ARG A 107 -3.64 -6.50 -32.57
N GLY A 108 -3.02 -6.85 -31.45
CA GLY A 108 -2.63 -8.20 -31.04
C GLY A 108 -1.36 -8.16 -30.19
N TYR A 109 -0.82 -9.32 -29.87
CA TYR A 109 0.43 -9.47 -29.13
C TYR A 109 1.64 -9.30 -30.06
N HIS A 110 2.67 -8.59 -29.59
CA HIS A 110 3.89 -8.37 -30.38
C HIS A 110 4.63 -9.70 -30.62
N ASN A 111 4.94 -10.01 -31.90
CA ASN A 111 5.61 -11.24 -32.33
C ASN A 111 4.97 -12.56 -31.87
N ARG A 112 3.68 -12.55 -31.52
CA ARG A 112 2.91 -13.72 -31.08
C ARG A 112 1.62 -13.88 -31.88
N PRO A 113 1.70 -14.21 -33.17
CA PRO A 113 0.53 -14.36 -34.03
C PRO A 113 -0.36 -15.56 -33.63
N ASP A 114 0.24 -16.59 -33.06
CA ASP A 114 -0.40 -17.75 -32.45
C ASP A 114 -1.38 -17.33 -31.34
N LEU A 115 -0.85 -16.63 -30.33
CA LEU A 115 -1.64 -16.18 -29.18
C LEU A 115 -2.64 -15.09 -29.59
N THR A 116 -2.28 -14.27 -30.58
CA THR A 116 -3.19 -13.26 -31.14
C THR A 116 -4.39 -13.94 -31.79
N ALA A 117 -4.19 -14.99 -32.60
CA ALA A 117 -5.29 -15.70 -33.24
C ALA A 117 -6.15 -16.47 -32.23
N GLU A 118 -5.55 -16.98 -31.15
CA GLU A 118 -6.27 -17.67 -30.07
C GLU A 118 -7.20 -16.72 -29.29
N ARG A 119 -6.72 -15.50 -28.97
CA ARG A 119 -7.46 -14.58 -28.09
C ARG A 119 -8.27 -13.54 -28.85
N PHE A 120 -7.81 -13.06 -30.01
CA PHE A 120 -8.53 -12.09 -30.85
C PHE A 120 -9.29 -12.81 -31.97
N THR A 121 -10.34 -13.53 -31.59
CA THR A 121 -11.16 -14.37 -32.49
C THR A 121 -12.10 -13.55 -33.38
N ALA A 122 -12.66 -14.17 -34.41
CA ALA A 122 -13.70 -13.54 -35.22
C ALA A 122 -14.94 -13.19 -34.37
N ASP A 123 -15.57 -12.05 -34.64
CA ASP A 123 -16.81 -11.61 -33.97
C ASP A 123 -18.04 -12.02 -34.82
N PRO A 124 -18.80 -13.07 -34.43
CA PRO A 124 -19.99 -13.49 -35.16
C PRO A 124 -21.19 -12.55 -34.94
N TYR A 125 -21.10 -11.62 -34.01
CA TYR A 125 -22.16 -10.67 -33.63
C TYR A 125 -21.92 -9.27 -34.18
N GLY A 126 -20.83 -9.06 -34.92
CA GLY A 126 -20.46 -7.79 -35.50
C GLY A 126 -20.51 -7.73 -37.01
N PRO A 127 -20.15 -6.56 -37.57
CA PRO A 127 -19.95 -6.42 -39.00
C PRO A 127 -18.94 -7.45 -39.55
N PRO A 128 -19.08 -7.88 -40.81
CA PRO A 128 -18.14 -8.81 -41.42
C PRO A 128 -16.68 -8.37 -41.28
N GLY A 129 -15.81 -9.30 -40.86
CA GLY A 129 -14.38 -9.06 -40.68
C GLY A 129 -13.99 -8.43 -39.33
N THR A 130 -14.95 -8.16 -38.44
CA THR A 130 -14.64 -7.69 -37.09
C THR A 130 -14.17 -8.82 -36.17
N ARG A 131 -13.50 -8.44 -35.08
CA ARG A 131 -12.91 -9.35 -34.08
C ARG A 131 -13.47 -9.05 -32.70
N MET A 132 -13.47 -10.07 -31.86
CA MET A 132 -13.70 -9.99 -30.42
C MET A 132 -12.48 -10.55 -29.68
N TYR A 133 -12.22 -10.05 -28.49
CA TYR A 133 -11.16 -10.50 -27.60
C TYR A 133 -11.75 -11.35 -26.48
N ARG A 134 -11.24 -12.57 -26.35
CA ARG A 134 -11.54 -13.52 -25.28
C ARG A 134 -10.76 -13.11 -24.02
N THR A 135 -11.46 -12.62 -23.01
CA THR A 135 -10.81 -11.99 -21.83
C THR A 135 -10.20 -12.98 -20.83
N GLY A 136 -10.67 -14.23 -20.84
CA GLY A 136 -10.37 -15.17 -19.75
C GLY A 136 -11.11 -14.86 -18.44
N ASP A 137 -12.01 -13.87 -18.43
CA ASP A 137 -12.85 -13.53 -17.29
C ASP A 137 -14.24 -14.15 -17.45
N THR A 138 -14.83 -14.57 -16.33
CA THR A 138 -16.24 -14.91 -16.24
C THR A 138 -17.03 -13.70 -15.76
N ALA A 139 -18.19 -13.48 -16.37
CA ALA A 139 -19.10 -12.43 -15.98
C ALA A 139 -20.54 -12.87 -16.18
N ARG A 140 -21.48 -12.08 -15.68
CA ARG A 140 -22.90 -12.22 -15.97
C ARG A 140 -23.55 -10.86 -16.15
N TRP A 141 -24.52 -10.80 -17.06
CA TRP A 141 -25.42 -9.65 -17.15
C TRP A 141 -26.46 -9.73 -16.04
N THR A 142 -26.70 -8.62 -15.35
CA THR A 142 -27.87 -8.46 -14.49
C THR A 142 -29.11 -8.15 -15.33
N HIS A 143 -30.31 -8.36 -14.77
CA HIS A 143 -31.56 -8.00 -15.45
C HIS A 143 -31.71 -6.49 -15.70
N THR A 144 -30.95 -5.65 -15.01
CA THR A 144 -30.90 -4.18 -15.22
C THR A 144 -29.86 -3.78 -16.28
N GLY A 145 -29.22 -4.75 -16.94
CA GLY A 145 -28.24 -4.51 -17.99
C GLY A 145 -26.92 -3.96 -17.45
N GLN A 146 -26.49 -4.38 -16.27
CA GLN A 146 -25.15 -4.14 -15.73
C GLN A 146 -24.34 -5.43 -15.76
N LEU A 147 -23.09 -5.37 -16.19
CA LEU A 147 -22.18 -6.51 -16.20
C LEU A 147 -21.52 -6.66 -14.83
N THR A 148 -21.55 -7.87 -14.28
CA THR A 148 -20.91 -8.21 -13.00
C THR A 148 -19.82 -9.23 -13.24
N TYR A 149 -18.60 -8.93 -12.79
CA TYR A 149 -17.47 -9.87 -12.80
C TYR A 149 -17.70 -10.98 -11.78
N THR A 150 -17.44 -12.23 -12.16
CA THR A 150 -17.67 -13.41 -11.29
C THR A 150 -16.42 -14.23 -11.02
N GLY A 151 -15.29 -13.92 -11.65
CA GLY A 151 -14.04 -14.68 -11.50
C GLY A 151 -13.32 -14.84 -12.83
N ARG A 152 -12.28 -15.66 -12.86
CA ARG A 152 -11.53 -15.98 -14.09
C ARG A 152 -11.78 -17.41 -14.54
N THR A 153 -11.69 -17.64 -15.85
CA THR A 153 -11.62 -18.99 -16.44
C THR A 153 -10.20 -19.54 -16.41
N ASP A 154 -9.19 -18.67 -16.25
CA ASP A 154 -7.76 -19.01 -16.23
C ASP A 154 -7.08 -18.62 -14.89
N ASP A 155 -5.76 -18.78 -14.83
CA ASP A 155 -4.95 -18.69 -13.61
C ASP A 155 -4.29 -17.31 -13.37
N GLN A 156 -4.79 -16.20 -13.96
CA GLN A 156 -4.21 -14.87 -13.65
C GLN A 156 -4.56 -14.41 -12.24
N ILE A 157 -3.62 -13.74 -11.58
CA ILE A 157 -3.78 -13.23 -10.22
C ILE A 157 -3.39 -11.76 -10.14
N LYS A 158 -3.73 -11.14 -9.00
CA LYS A 158 -3.22 -9.83 -8.62
C LYS A 158 -2.52 -9.97 -7.28
N LEU A 159 -1.23 -9.64 -7.25
CA LEU A 159 -0.40 -9.79 -6.07
C LEU A 159 0.43 -8.52 -5.88
N ARG A 160 0.27 -7.88 -4.72
CA ARG A 160 1.06 -6.69 -4.31
C ARG A 160 1.04 -5.56 -5.37
N GLY A 161 -0.10 -5.36 -6.03
CA GLY A 161 -0.31 -4.33 -7.05
C GLY A 161 0.13 -4.72 -8.47
N PHE A 162 0.63 -5.94 -8.68
CA PHE A 162 1.00 -6.47 -9.99
C PHE A 162 -0.05 -7.46 -10.49
N ARG A 163 -0.41 -7.33 -11.77
CA ARG A 163 -1.16 -8.37 -12.48
C ARG A 163 -0.16 -9.42 -12.98
N ILE A 164 -0.29 -10.65 -12.51
CA ILE A 164 0.66 -11.73 -12.77
C ILE A 164 -0.07 -12.88 -13.47
N GLU A 165 0.49 -13.29 -14.60
CA GLU A 165 0.11 -14.48 -15.35
C GLU A 165 0.82 -15.69 -14.76
N LEU A 166 0.15 -16.50 -13.92
CA LEU A 166 0.80 -17.70 -13.35
C LEU A 166 1.28 -18.66 -14.43
N GLY A 167 0.54 -18.74 -15.55
CA GLY A 167 0.92 -19.51 -16.73
C GLY A 167 2.23 -19.04 -17.38
N GLU A 168 2.59 -17.76 -17.29
CA GLU A 168 3.86 -17.25 -17.80
C GLU A 168 5.03 -17.78 -16.98
N ILE A 169 4.89 -17.77 -15.65
CA ILE A 169 5.88 -18.34 -14.73
C ILE A 169 6.02 -19.86 -14.97
N GLN A 170 4.90 -20.56 -15.10
CA GLN A 170 4.88 -21.99 -15.44
C GLN A 170 5.58 -22.26 -16.78
N ALA A 171 5.30 -21.45 -17.81
CA ALA A 171 5.91 -21.61 -19.13
C ALA A 171 7.43 -21.42 -19.08
N VAL A 172 7.93 -20.43 -18.34
CA VAL A 172 9.37 -20.24 -18.12
C VAL A 172 9.97 -21.42 -17.35
N LEU A 173 9.31 -21.94 -16.32
CA LEU A 173 9.80 -23.14 -15.62
C LEU A 173 9.86 -24.36 -16.54
N MET A 174 8.88 -24.50 -17.44
CA MET A 174 8.81 -25.57 -18.43
C MET A 174 9.87 -25.47 -19.55
N THR A 175 10.60 -24.35 -19.68
CA THR A 175 11.75 -24.26 -20.60
C THR A 175 13.03 -24.82 -19.98
N HIS A 176 13.04 -25.09 -18.67
CA HIS A 176 14.17 -25.71 -18.01
C HIS A 176 14.31 -27.18 -18.45
N PRO A 177 15.49 -27.66 -18.92
CA PRO A 177 15.64 -28.99 -19.55
C PRO A 177 15.21 -30.17 -18.68
N HIS A 178 15.25 -29.99 -17.36
CA HIS A 178 14.99 -31.03 -16.36
C HIS A 178 13.58 -30.99 -15.74
N ILE A 179 12.74 -30.02 -16.13
CA ILE A 179 11.36 -29.89 -15.64
C ILE A 179 10.38 -30.44 -16.67
N THR A 180 9.54 -31.38 -16.23
CA THR A 180 8.52 -32.02 -17.07
C THR A 180 7.10 -31.53 -16.79
N GLN A 181 6.84 -30.99 -15.59
CA GLN A 181 5.58 -30.33 -15.25
C GLN A 181 5.84 -29.17 -14.28
N ALA A 182 5.06 -28.09 -14.39
CA ALA A 182 5.11 -26.98 -13.45
C ALA A 182 3.69 -26.44 -13.20
N ALA A 183 3.38 -26.16 -11.94
CA ALA A 183 2.19 -25.44 -11.50
C ALA A 183 2.61 -24.32 -10.56
N VAL A 184 2.08 -23.12 -10.74
CA VAL A 184 2.36 -21.98 -9.85
C VAL A 184 1.04 -21.52 -9.26
N ILE A 185 1.03 -21.25 -7.95
CA ILE A 185 -0.14 -20.75 -7.24
C ILE A 185 0.26 -19.61 -6.29
N VAL A 186 -0.72 -18.81 -5.88
CA VAL A 186 -0.60 -17.96 -4.70
C VAL A 186 -1.01 -18.76 -3.50
N ARG A 187 -0.20 -18.72 -2.45
CA ARG A 187 -0.54 -19.22 -1.12
C ARG A 187 -0.61 -18.09 -0.12
N GLU A 188 -1.49 -18.25 0.86
CA GLU A 188 -1.63 -17.38 2.02
C GLU A 188 -1.76 -18.28 3.25
N ASP A 189 -0.64 -18.82 3.70
CA ASP A 189 -0.60 -19.74 4.85
C ASP A 189 -0.51 -18.97 6.19
N GLN A 190 -0.18 -17.67 6.15
CA GLN A 190 -0.34 -16.72 7.26
C GLN A 190 -1.21 -15.54 6.82
N PRO A 191 -2.14 -15.04 7.65
CA PRO A 191 -3.04 -13.94 7.27
C PRO A 191 -2.28 -12.70 6.78
N GLY A 192 -2.57 -12.27 5.55
CA GLY A 192 -1.96 -11.10 4.92
C GLY A 192 -0.60 -11.35 4.25
N ASP A 193 -0.03 -12.55 4.33
CA ASP A 193 1.25 -12.89 3.69
C ASP A 193 1.04 -13.77 2.45
N GLN A 194 0.64 -13.12 1.36
CA GLN A 194 0.48 -13.78 0.07
C GLN A 194 1.84 -13.97 -0.62
N ARG A 195 2.16 -15.22 -0.98
CA ARG A 195 3.42 -15.61 -1.62
C ARG A 195 3.18 -16.48 -2.86
N LEU A 196 4.01 -16.31 -3.89
CA LEU A 196 4.05 -17.20 -5.05
C LEU A 196 4.79 -18.49 -4.69
N THR A 197 4.18 -19.63 -4.98
CA THR A 197 4.77 -20.97 -4.79
C THR A 197 4.70 -21.76 -6.09
N ALA A 198 5.84 -22.28 -6.54
CA ALA A 198 5.95 -23.15 -7.69
C ALA A 198 6.07 -24.62 -7.25
N TYR A 199 5.28 -25.48 -7.87
CA TYR A 199 5.36 -26.93 -7.75
C TYR A 199 5.87 -27.48 -9.06
N THR A 200 6.95 -28.24 -9.03
CA THR A 200 7.60 -28.77 -10.22
C THR A 200 7.70 -30.29 -10.16
N VAL A 201 7.65 -30.94 -11.31
CA VAL A 201 7.98 -32.35 -11.47
C VAL A 201 9.19 -32.41 -12.40
N GLY A 202 10.24 -33.06 -11.96
CA GLY A 202 11.52 -33.09 -12.64
C GLY A 202 12.56 -33.89 -11.85
N THR A 203 13.76 -34.01 -12.40
CA THR A 203 14.89 -34.70 -11.76
C THR A 203 16.12 -33.81 -11.82
N ASP A 204 17.05 -33.96 -10.88
CA ASP A 204 18.34 -33.25 -10.90
C ASP A 204 18.25 -31.71 -10.94
N THR A 205 17.28 -31.12 -10.23
CA THR A 205 17.16 -29.66 -10.06
C THR A 205 17.15 -29.25 -8.59
N THR A 206 17.83 -28.16 -8.28
CA THR A 206 17.74 -27.51 -6.96
C THR A 206 16.76 -26.33 -7.01
N THR A 207 16.30 -25.89 -5.85
CA THR A 207 15.46 -24.68 -5.72
C THR A 207 16.20 -23.43 -6.24
N ALA A 208 17.51 -23.35 -6.00
CA ALA A 208 18.36 -22.26 -6.47
C ALA A 208 18.45 -22.21 -8.00
N ASP A 209 18.59 -23.37 -8.67
CA ASP A 209 18.63 -23.44 -10.13
C ASP A 209 17.32 -22.94 -10.76
N LEU A 210 16.17 -23.35 -10.19
CA LEU A 210 14.86 -22.92 -10.66
C LEU A 210 14.62 -21.43 -10.44
N ALA A 211 15.02 -20.91 -9.28
CA ALA A 211 14.96 -19.48 -9.00
C ALA A 211 15.82 -18.68 -9.99
N ALA A 212 17.08 -19.08 -10.21
CA ALA A 212 17.99 -18.43 -11.16
C ALA A 212 17.45 -18.49 -12.60
N HIS A 213 16.90 -19.63 -13.02
CA HIS A 213 16.28 -19.79 -14.34
C HIS A 213 15.07 -18.85 -14.51
N THR A 214 14.20 -18.74 -13.52
CA THR A 214 13.08 -17.78 -13.57
C THR A 214 13.55 -16.32 -13.56
N ALA A 215 14.52 -15.97 -12.73
CA ALA A 215 15.08 -14.62 -12.62
C ALA A 215 15.74 -14.13 -13.92
N ALA A 216 16.31 -15.05 -14.72
CA ALA A 216 16.92 -14.72 -16.01
C ALA A 216 15.89 -14.30 -17.08
N HIS A 217 14.61 -14.63 -16.90
CA HIS A 217 13.57 -14.43 -17.92
C HIS A 217 12.40 -13.58 -17.44
N LEU A 218 12.23 -13.41 -16.12
CA LEU A 218 11.08 -12.76 -15.51
C LEU A 218 11.52 -11.65 -14.54
N PRO A 219 10.69 -10.61 -14.37
CA PRO A 219 10.95 -9.58 -13.37
C PRO A 219 10.83 -10.14 -11.95
N ALA A 220 11.52 -9.51 -10.99
CA ALA A 220 11.65 -10.01 -9.62
C ALA A 220 10.32 -10.33 -8.91
N TYR A 221 9.26 -9.56 -9.18
CA TYR A 221 7.94 -9.77 -8.55
C TYR A 221 7.19 -11.01 -9.07
N MET A 222 7.64 -11.62 -10.17
CA MET A 222 7.10 -12.87 -10.72
C MET A 222 7.89 -14.10 -10.28
N ILE A 223 9.02 -13.94 -9.59
CA ILE A 223 9.84 -15.05 -9.12
C ILE A 223 9.13 -15.70 -7.92
N PRO A 224 8.81 -17.00 -7.98
CA PRO A 224 8.26 -17.72 -6.83
C PRO A 224 9.19 -17.66 -5.62
N SER A 225 8.62 -17.42 -4.43
CA SER A 225 9.38 -17.43 -3.18
C SER A 225 9.72 -18.85 -2.72
N HIS A 226 8.98 -19.85 -3.22
CA HIS A 226 9.20 -21.27 -2.90
C HIS A 226 9.08 -22.14 -4.15
N PHE A 227 9.92 -23.17 -4.21
CA PHE A 227 9.91 -24.21 -5.23
C PHE A 227 9.81 -25.56 -4.53
N ILE A 228 8.78 -26.34 -4.85
CA ILE A 228 8.52 -27.65 -4.26
C ILE A 228 8.55 -28.69 -5.38
N THR A 229 9.49 -29.63 -5.31
CA THR A 229 9.54 -30.75 -6.24
C THR A 229 8.62 -31.87 -5.78
N LEU A 230 7.79 -32.37 -6.69
CA LEU A 230 6.86 -33.47 -6.47
C LEU A 230 7.16 -34.60 -7.46
N ASP A 231 6.83 -35.84 -7.08
CA ASP A 231 6.86 -36.98 -8.00
C ASP A 231 5.82 -36.80 -9.13
N GLN A 232 4.68 -36.20 -8.82
CA GLN A 232 3.62 -35.87 -9.77
C GLN A 232 2.75 -34.72 -9.23
N LEU A 233 2.22 -33.87 -10.12
CA LEU A 233 1.19 -32.91 -9.74
C LEU A 233 -0.12 -33.63 -9.37
N PRO A 234 -0.74 -33.33 -8.22
CA PRO A 234 -2.02 -33.93 -7.85
C PRO A 234 -3.13 -33.43 -8.78
N LEU A 235 -3.93 -34.34 -9.32
CA LEU A 235 -5.03 -34.02 -10.22
C LEU A 235 -6.36 -34.48 -9.62
N THR A 236 -7.39 -33.67 -9.81
CA THR A 236 -8.80 -34.04 -9.60
C THR A 236 -9.21 -35.17 -10.55
N PRO A 237 -10.33 -35.88 -10.29
CA PRO A 237 -10.86 -36.90 -11.21
C PRO A 237 -11.12 -36.41 -12.65
N ASN A 238 -11.27 -35.09 -12.83
CA ASN A 238 -11.47 -34.45 -14.14
C ASN A 238 -10.16 -34.06 -14.83
N GLY A 239 -9.00 -34.46 -14.29
CA GLY A 239 -7.68 -34.19 -14.88
C GLY A 239 -7.16 -32.75 -14.67
N LYS A 240 -7.84 -31.94 -13.86
CA LYS A 240 -7.36 -30.58 -13.47
C LYS A 240 -6.50 -30.65 -12.21
N LEU A 241 -5.55 -29.72 -12.03
CA LEU A 241 -4.75 -29.58 -10.81
C LEU A 241 -5.64 -29.52 -9.55
N ASP A 242 -5.39 -30.41 -8.60
CA ASP A 242 -6.02 -30.37 -7.29
C ASP A 242 -5.20 -29.49 -6.34
N ARG A 243 -5.60 -28.22 -6.24
CA ARG A 243 -4.91 -27.22 -5.42
C ARG A 243 -4.93 -27.53 -3.92
N ASN A 244 -5.96 -28.24 -3.45
CA ASN A 244 -6.11 -28.57 -2.04
C ASN A 244 -5.20 -29.72 -1.62
N ALA A 245 -4.79 -30.56 -2.57
CA ALA A 245 -3.86 -31.65 -2.36
C ALA A 245 -2.38 -31.24 -2.48
N LEU A 246 -2.10 -29.97 -2.83
CA LEU A 246 -0.72 -29.48 -2.91
C LEU A 246 -0.13 -29.31 -1.51
N PRO A 247 1.08 -29.84 -1.25
CA PRO A 247 1.71 -29.74 0.05
C PRO A 247 2.03 -28.30 0.40
N THR A 248 2.00 -27.98 1.70
CA THR A 248 2.34 -26.65 2.18
C THR A 248 3.87 -26.49 2.19
N PRO A 249 4.43 -25.35 1.75
CA PRO A 249 5.86 -25.08 1.90
C PRO A 249 6.24 -25.15 3.37
N ASP A 250 7.34 -25.81 3.68
CA ASP A 250 7.93 -25.70 5.01
C ASP A 250 8.73 -24.38 5.07
N TYR A 251 8.10 -23.36 5.64
CA TYR A 251 8.68 -22.02 5.81
C TYR A 251 9.89 -22.00 6.74
N ASN A 252 10.10 -23.05 7.53
CA ASN A 252 11.19 -23.18 8.50
C ASN A 252 12.30 -24.11 8.01
N GLN A 253 12.06 -24.98 7.03
CA GLN A 253 13.10 -25.73 6.33
C GLN A 253 13.83 -24.83 5.34
N HIS A 254 14.61 -23.90 5.88
CA HIS A 254 15.79 -23.44 5.17
C HIS A 254 16.81 -24.58 5.21
N THR A 255 16.96 -25.30 4.10
CA THR A 255 18.19 -26.05 3.86
C THR A 255 19.31 -25.02 3.72
N SER A 256 20.04 -24.79 4.82
CA SER A 256 21.21 -23.92 4.92
C SER A 256 22.37 -24.45 4.06
N GLU A 257 22.18 -24.54 2.75
CA GLU A 257 23.24 -24.82 1.79
C GLU A 257 24.09 -23.57 1.50
N GLY A 258 23.58 -22.39 1.85
CA GLY A 258 24.32 -21.13 1.78
C GLY A 258 25.44 -21.06 2.81
N ARG A 259 26.44 -20.22 2.53
CA ARG A 259 27.62 -20.13 3.40
C ARG A 259 27.26 -19.45 4.72
N ALA A 260 27.82 -19.96 5.81
CA ALA A 260 27.75 -19.27 7.10
C ALA A 260 28.46 -17.91 7.03
N PRO A 261 28.03 -16.92 7.84
CA PRO A 261 28.73 -15.65 7.97
C PRO A 261 30.21 -15.86 8.34
N ARG A 262 31.09 -15.21 7.58
CA ARG A 262 32.56 -15.35 7.69
C ARG A 262 33.15 -14.20 8.50
N THR A 263 32.44 -13.08 8.59
CA THR A 263 32.87 -11.89 9.31
C THR A 263 31.81 -11.48 10.35
N PRO A 264 32.20 -10.74 11.41
CA PRO A 264 31.24 -10.14 12.33
C PRO A 264 30.23 -9.21 11.65
N HIS A 265 30.63 -8.60 10.53
CA HIS A 265 29.78 -7.73 9.72
C HIS A 265 28.69 -8.53 8.99
N GLU A 266 29.07 -9.65 8.35
CA GLU A 266 28.13 -10.60 7.75
C GLU A 266 27.19 -11.22 8.81
N GLN A 267 27.69 -11.55 9.99
CA GLN A 267 26.88 -12.08 11.10
C GLN A 267 25.79 -11.09 11.54
N ALA A 268 26.14 -9.81 11.68
CA ALA A 268 25.20 -8.76 12.03
C ALA A 268 24.13 -8.56 10.94
N LEU A 269 24.55 -8.57 9.67
CA LEU A 269 23.63 -8.46 8.53
C LEU A 269 22.66 -9.65 8.45
N CYS A 270 23.14 -10.88 8.61
CA CYS A 270 22.28 -12.07 8.67
C CYS A 270 21.23 -11.97 9.79
N THR A 271 21.62 -11.48 10.97
CA THR A 271 20.69 -11.28 12.10
C THR A 271 19.61 -10.25 11.76
N LEU A 272 20.01 -9.12 11.15
CA LEU A 272 19.06 -8.08 10.76
C LEU A 272 18.10 -8.54 9.66
N PHE A 273 18.57 -9.35 8.71
CA PHE A 273 17.71 -9.95 7.69
C PHE A 273 16.67 -10.87 8.33
N ALA A 274 17.11 -11.79 9.19
CA ALA A 274 16.24 -12.73 9.91
C ALA A 274 15.14 -12.00 10.69
N ASP A 275 15.52 -10.99 11.48
CA ASP A 275 14.59 -10.19 12.28
C ASP A 275 13.53 -9.46 11.43
N VAL A 276 13.92 -8.93 10.28
CA VAL A 276 13.03 -8.14 9.41
C VAL A 276 12.10 -9.06 8.62
N LEU A 277 12.61 -10.22 8.18
CA LEU A 277 11.85 -11.19 7.40
C LEU A 277 11.01 -12.13 8.29
N GLY A 278 11.25 -12.13 9.59
CA GLY A 278 10.57 -13.01 10.54
C GLY A 278 11.00 -14.48 10.39
N THR A 279 12.26 -14.73 10.03
CA THR A 279 12.83 -16.08 9.87
C THR A 279 13.82 -16.39 11.00
N ASP A 280 14.04 -17.68 11.29
CA ASP A 280 14.94 -18.09 12.38
C ASP A 280 16.42 -17.91 12.03
N THR A 281 16.80 -18.19 10.77
CA THR A 281 18.19 -18.12 10.30
C THR A 281 18.26 -17.62 8.86
N VAL A 282 19.31 -16.85 8.55
CA VAL A 282 19.65 -16.36 7.20
C VAL A 282 21.15 -16.56 6.97
N THR A 283 21.52 -17.16 5.84
CA THR A 283 22.91 -17.34 5.38
C THR A 283 23.41 -16.11 4.62
N ILE A 284 24.70 -16.05 4.28
CA ILE A 284 25.20 -14.87 3.54
C ILE A 284 24.74 -14.82 2.08
N ASP A 285 24.31 -15.96 1.54
CA ASP A 285 23.94 -16.11 0.13
C ASP A 285 22.43 -16.04 -0.10
N ASP A 286 21.65 -15.94 0.99
CA ASP A 286 20.19 -15.87 0.89
C ASP A 286 19.76 -14.51 0.34
N ASP A 287 18.85 -14.55 -0.64
CA ASP A 287 18.28 -13.39 -1.30
C ASP A 287 17.10 -12.84 -0.49
N PHE A 288 17.19 -11.56 -0.10
CA PHE A 288 16.17 -10.86 0.69
C PHE A 288 14.74 -11.00 0.12
N PHE A 289 14.59 -10.92 -1.20
CA PHE A 289 13.29 -10.95 -1.86
C PHE A 289 12.79 -12.38 -2.05
N HIS A 290 13.68 -13.34 -2.27
CA HIS A 290 13.31 -14.77 -2.28
C HIS A 290 12.78 -15.21 -0.92
N LEU A 291 13.31 -14.65 0.17
CA LEU A 291 12.81 -14.87 1.53
C LEU A 291 11.46 -14.19 1.85
N GLY A 292 10.85 -13.51 0.87
CA GLY A 292 9.57 -12.82 1.04
C GLY A 292 9.68 -11.31 1.30
N GLY A 293 10.90 -10.77 1.29
CA GLY A 293 11.17 -9.34 1.42
C GLY A 293 10.43 -8.50 0.37
N HIS A 294 10.02 -7.30 0.75
CA HIS A 294 9.38 -6.32 -0.13
C HIS A 294 9.78 -4.89 0.28
N SER A 295 9.37 -3.87 -0.48
CA SER A 295 9.86 -2.49 -0.34
C SER A 295 9.72 -1.87 1.06
N LEU A 296 8.70 -2.25 1.83
CA LEU A 296 8.51 -1.79 3.20
C LEU A 296 9.51 -2.46 4.17
N LEU A 297 9.70 -3.77 4.04
CA LEU A 297 10.71 -4.52 4.79
C LEU A 297 12.12 -4.06 4.41
N ALA A 298 12.36 -3.77 3.12
CA ALA A 298 13.61 -3.18 2.63
C ALA A 298 13.93 -1.85 3.31
N THR A 299 12.95 -0.95 3.41
CA THR A 299 13.13 0.33 4.12
C THR A 299 13.46 0.12 5.60
N THR A 300 12.79 -0.84 6.23
CA THR A 300 13.02 -1.21 7.64
C THR A 300 14.43 -1.78 7.83
N LEU A 301 14.85 -2.69 6.94
CA LEU A 301 16.19 -3.29 6.93
C LEU A 301 17.28 -2.23 6.78
N ILE A 302 17.16 -1.35 5.79
CA ILE A 302 18.13 -0.26 5.54
C ILE A 302 18.27 0.63 6.78
N SER A 303 17.15 0.99 7.41
CA SER A 303 17.17 1.78 8.65
C SER A 303 17.92 1.05 9.77
N ARG A 304 17.68 -0.26 9.95
CA ARG A 304 18.36 -1.08 10.98
C ARG A 304 19.84 -1.30 10.70
N ILE A 305 20.24 -1.48 9.44
CA ILE A 305 21.64 -1.57 9.02
C ILE A 305 22.34 -0.26 9.40
N ARG A 306 21.73 0.88 9.09
CA ARG A 306 22.27 2.18 9.46
C ARG A 306 22.44 2.34 10.97
N THR A 307 21.46 1.95 11.77
CA THR A 307 21.53 2.13 13.24
C THR A 307 22.46 1.14 13.94
N THR A 308 22.54 -0.10 13.47
CA THR A 308 23.25 -1.19 14.18
C THR A 308 24.69 -1.34 13.70
N ILE A 309 24.91 -1.13 12.40
CA ILE A 309 26.19 -1.37 11.73
C ILE A 309 26.87 -0.03 11.39
N GLY A 310 26.11 1.08 11.33
CA GLY A 310 26.66 2.40 11.01
C GLY A 310 27.02 2.55 9.52
N ALA A 311 26.39 1.74 8.66
CA ALA A 311 26.60 1.73 7.22
C ALA A 311 25.35 2.26 6.48
N GLU A 312 25.56 3.10 5.48
CA GLU A 312 24.49 3.56 4.58
C GLU A 312 24.35 2.58 3.41
N LEU A 313 23.15 2.00 3.26
CA LEU A 313 22.82 1.13 2.16
C LEU A 313 21.79 1.82 1.26
N PRO A 314 22.16 2.29 0.06
CA PRO A 314 21.19 2.81 -0.89
C PRO A 314 20.13 1.74 -1.20
N ILE A 315 18.86 2.12 -1.25
CA ILE A 315 17.78 1.14 -1.56
C ILE A 315 18.01 0.42 -2.89
N ARG A 316 18.55 1.14 -3.89
CA ARG A 316 18.98 0.56 -5.17
C ARG A 316 19.95 -0.61 -4.98
N GLN A 317 20.91 -0.49 -4.07
CA GLN A 317 21.92 -1.52 -3.82
C GLN A 317 21.29 -2.81 -3.29
N LEU A 318 20.27 -2.70 -2.44
CA LEU A 318 19.53 -3.87 -1.96
C LEU A 318 18.84 -4.62 -3.10
N PHE A 319 18.37 -3.92 -4.15
CA PHE A 319 17.80 -4.55 -5.34
C PHE A 319 18.85 -5.11 -6.30
N GLU A 320 20.04 -4.52 -6.38
CA GLU A 320 21.12 -4.97 -7.26
C GLU A 320 21.89 -6.16 -6.69
N THR A 321 22.11 -6.18 -5.37
CA THR A 321 22.79 -7.25 -4.65
C THR A 321 21.97 -7.63 -3.42
N PRO A 322 20.89 -8.40 -3.57
CA PRO A 322 19.91 -8.69 -2.51
C PRO A 322 20.39 -9.69 -1.45
N THR A 323 21.67 -10.08 -1.44
CA THR A 323 22.25 -11.02 -0.48
C THR A 323 23.17 -10.32 0.51
N VAL A 324 23.34 -10.89 1.70
CA VAL A 324 24.26 -10.36 2.71
C VAL A 324 25.71 -10.32 2.18
N ALA A 325 26.15 -11.31 1.42
CA ALA A 325 27.47 -11.34 0.81
C ALA A 325 27.65 -10.21 -0.23
N GLY A 326 26.63 -9.95 -1.05
CA GLY A 326 26.64 -8.87 -2.03
C GLY A 326 26.62 -7.48 -1.39
N ILE A 327 25.83 -7.32 -0.32
CA ILE A 327 25.80 -6.10 0.48
C ILE A 327 27.13 -5.90 1.20
N SER A 328 27.64 -6.90 1.91
CA SER A 328 28.92 -6.81 2.64
C SER A 328 30.06 -6.46 1.69
N ALA A 329 30.16 -7.11 0.53
CA ALA A 329 31.21 -6.80 -0.45
C ALA A 329 31.14 -5.35 -0.93
N THR A 330 29.94 -4.80 -1.09
CA THR A 330 29.75 -3.40 -1.52
C THR A 330 30.09 -2.42 -0.40
N LEU A 331 29.68 -2.74 0.83
CA LEU A 331 29.99 -1.95 2.03
C LEU A 331 31.51 -1.96 2.31
N ASP A 332 32.19 -3.07 2.06
CA ASP A 332 33.64 -3.22 2.25
C ASP A 332 34.47 -2.56 1.12
N GLN A 333 33.92 -2.47 -0.10
CA GLN A 333 34.58 -1.85 -1.26
C GLN A 333 34.41 -0.33 -1.35
N GLN A 334 33.54 0.28 -0.54
CA GLN A 334 33.54 1.73 -0.42
C GLN A 334 34.86 2.15 0.27
N PRO A 335 35.82 2.78 -0.45
CA PRO A 335 36.98 3.32 0.24
C PRO A 335 36.48 4.32 1.28
N ALA A 336 37.22 4.46 2.38
CA ALA A 336 37.06 5.54 3.36
C ALA A 336 37.32 6.95 2.76
N ARG A 337 37.02 7.16 1.48
CA ARG A 337 36.82 8.46 0.86
C ARG A 337 35.40 8.91 1.12
N ALA A 338 35.25 9.66 2.21
CA ALA A 338 34.22 10.67 2.36
C ALA A 338 32.81 10.26 1.89
N ALA A 339 32.35 9.06 2.28
CA ALA A 339 31.05 9.07 2.91
C ALA A 339 31.23 10.04 4.06
N VAL A 340 30.78 11.29 3.90
CA VAL A 340 30.35 12.05 5.06
C VAL A 340 29.38 11.07 5.70
N ARG A 341 29.86 10.33 6.71
CA ARG A 341 29.02 9.63 7.67
C ARG A 341 28.22 10.78 8.21
N ARG A 342 27.11 11.12 7.55
CA ARG A 342 26.15 12.03 8.13
C ARG A 342 25.79 11.29 9.39
N PRO A 343 26.22 11.77 10.56
CA PRO A 343 25.95 11.07 11.80
C PRO A 343 24.45 10.81 11.82
N GLY A 344 23.97 9.71 12.41
CA GLY A 344 22.54 9.60 12.65
C GLY A 344 22.04 10.89 13.29
N VAL A 345 20.78 11.28 13.06
CA VAL A 345 20.24 12.48 13.71
C VAL A 345 20.47 12.33 15.22
N THR A 346 21.19 13.28 15.81
CA THR A 346 21.45 13.35 17.25
C THR A 346 20.96 14.69 17.76
N ALA A 347 20.41 14.71 18.98
CA ALA A 347 20.12 15.96 19.65
C ALA A 347 21.41 16.79 19.79
N GLY A 348 21.36 18.05 19.40
CA GLY A 348 22.51 18.95 19.36
C GLY A 348 22.17 20.35 19.86
N PRO A 349 23.17 21.23 20.01
CA PRO A 349 22.93 22.63 20.35
C PRO A 349 22.09 23.29 19.26
N ARG A 350 20.96 23.89 19.65
CA ARG A 350 20.07 24.59 18.72
C ARG A 350 20.59 26.03 18.50
N PRO A 351 20.87 26.43 17.25
CA PRO A 351 21.14 27.83 16.95
C PRO A 351 19.91 28.69 17.23
N GLY A 352 20.10 30.00 17.45
CA GLY A 352 18.99 30.93 17.63
C GLY A 352 18.02 31.00 16.43
N ARG A 353 18.47 30.53 15.25
CA ARG A 353 17.67 30.38 14.05
C ARG A 353 17.68 28.92 13.59
N ILE A 354 16.55 28.23 13.76
CA ILE A 354 16.40 26.84 13.33
C ILE A 354 15.84 26.83 11.89
N PRO A 355 16.55 26.28 10.89
CA PRO A 355 16.03 26.21 9.54
C PRO A 355 14.86 25.24 9.45
N VAL A 356 13.95 25.47 8.52
CA VAL A 356 12.95 24.47 8.13
C VAL A 356 13.59 23.32 7.34
N SER A 357 13.05 22.10 7.43
CA SER A 357 13.43 21.00 6.53
C SER A 357 13.08 21.34 5.07
N TYR A 358 13.63 20.61 4.09
CA TYR A 358 13.24 20.80 2.68
C TYR A 358 11.75 20.54 2.45
N ALA A 359 11.16 19.57 3.17
CA ALA A 359 9.73 19.28 3.10
C ALA A 359 8.90 20.42 3.68
N GLN A 360 9.29 20.93 4.85
CA GLN A 360 8.64 22.09 5.47
C GLN A 360 8.80 23.37 4.62
N GLN A 361 9.96 23.57 3.97
CA GLN A 361 10.18 24.69 3.07
C GLN A 361 9.20 24.67 1.89
N ARG A 362 9.00 23.50 1.28
CA ARG A 362 8.03 23.33 0.19
C ARG A 362 6.62 23.65 0.68
N LEU A 363 6.21 23.12 1.83
CA LEU A 363 4.86 23.34 2.37
C LEU A 363 4.63 24.81 2.76
N ARG A 364 5.63 25.50 3.33
CA ARG A 364 5.53 26.94 3.60
C ARG A 364 5.43 27.76 2.33
N PHE A 365 6.25 27.45 1.33
CA PHE A 365 6.16 28.12 0.03
C PHE A 365 4.77 27.95 -0.60
N LEU A 366 4.20 26.73 -0.57
CA LEU A 366 2.86 26.47 -1.07
C LEU A 366 1.78 27.22 -0.29
N SER A 367 1.88 27.27 1.06
CA SER A 367 0.92 28.02 1.88
C SER A 367 0.90 29.52 1.59
N LEU A 368 1.99 30.11 1.10
CA LEU A 368 2.03 31.53 0.70
C LEU A 368 1.47 31.77 -0.71
N LEU A 369 1.54 30.77 -1.60
CA LEU A 369 0.97 30.88 -2.94
C LEU A 369 -0.56 30.71 -2.93
N GLU A 370 -1.05 29.92 -1.98
CA GLU A 370 -2.46 29.55 -1.84
C GLU A 370 -2.99 30.06 -0.50
N ASP A 371 -3.03 31.38 -0.32
CA ASP A 371 -3.53 32.03 0.90
C ASP A 371 -4.91 31.47 1.29
N GLY A 372 -5.02 30.93 2.51
CA GLY A 372 -6.26 30.33 3.00
C GLY A 372 -6.52 28.88 2.57
N SER A 373 -5.58 28.21 1.89
CA SER A 373 -5.73 26.82 1.45
C SER A 373 -5.82 25.86 2.63
N THR A 374 -6.67 24.85 2.47
CA THR A 374 -6.87 23.74 3.43
C THR A 374 -6.44 22.40 2.84
N ALA A 375 -5.83 22.43 1.64
CA ALA A 375 -5.44 21.23 0.88
C ALA A 375 -4.31 20.41 1.53
N TYR A 376 -3.67 20.96 2.56
CA TYR A 376 -2.62 20.31 3.34
C TYR A 376 -3.00 20.17 4.81
N ASN A 377 -4.28 20.30 5.14
CA ASN A 377 -4.77 19.80 6.41
C ASN A 377 -4.68 18.27 6.43
N ALA A 378 -4.67 17.71 7.62
CA ALA A 378 -4.67 16.29 7.88
C ALA A 378 -5.63 16.06 9.05
N PRO A 379 -6.95 16.10 8.81
CA PRO A 379 -7.94 15.79 9.83
C PRO A 379 -7.82 14.32 10.24
N GLY A 380 -8.03 14.04 11.53
CA GLY A 380 -8.22 12.69 12.04
C GLY A 380 -9.37 12.70 13.04
N ALA A 381 -10.42 11.95 12.76
CA ALA A 381 -11.61 11.88 13.60
C ALA A 381 -11.70 10.54 14.35
N LEU A 382 -11.98 10.59 15.65
CA LEU A 382 -12.14 9.44 16.52
C LEU A 382 -13.53 9.45 17.15
N ARG A 383 -14.37 8.47 16.80
CA ARG A 383 -15.65 8.25 17.47
C ARG A 383 -15.40 7.48 18.77
N LEU A 384 -15.84 8.06 19.88
CA LEU A 384 -15.65 7.55 21.24
C LEU A 384 -17.04 7.22 21.81
N THR A 385 -17.17 6.04 22.39
CA THR A 385 -18.43 5.58 22.99
C THR A 385 -18.21 5.21 24.45
N GLY A 386 -19.10 5.66 25.32
CA GLY A 386 -19.05 5.51 26.77
C GLY A 386 -18.61 6.78 27.49
N ALA A 387 -18.41 6.66 28.80
CA ALA A 387 -18.05 7.78 29.65
C ALA A 387 -16.68 8.39 29.25
N LEU A 388 -16.69 9.68 28.89
CA LEU A 388 -15.51 10.46 28.51
C LEU A 388 -15.22 11.55 29.54
N ASP A 389 -13.99 11.55 30.07
CA ASP A 389 -13.50 12.65 30.91
C ASP A 389 -12.87 13.73 30.02
N GLN A 390 -13.64 14.78 29.73
CA GLN A 390 -13.23 15.84 28.81
C GLN A 390 -12.02 16.63 29.32
N GLU A 391 -11.89 16.80 30.63
CA GLU A 391 -10.76 17.52 31.23
C GLU A 391 -9.50 16.67 31.17
N ALA A 392 -9.59 15.36 31.42
CA ALA A 392 -8.49 14.43 31.22
C ALA A 392 -8.04 14.39 29.75
N LEU A 393 -8.98 14.45 28.79
CA LEU A 393 -8.67 14.52 27.37
C LEU A 393 -7.96 15.83 26.99
N ARG A 394 -8.43 16.97 27.49
CA ARG A 394 -7.80 18.27 27.28
C ARG A 394 -6.37 18.28 27.83
N GLN A 395 -6.16 17.74 29.03
CA GLN A 395 -4.82 17.60 29.63
C GLN A 395 -3.92 16.65 28.84
N ALA A 396 -4.46 15.54 28.35
CA ALA A 396 -3.72 14.57 27.53
C ALA A 396 -3.23 15.18 26.21
N LEU A 397 -4.04 16.02 25.57
CA LEU A 397 -3.62 16.76 24.37
C LEU A 397 -2.48 17.74 24.68
N ALA A 398 -2.56 18.47 25.79
CA ALA A 398 -1.49 19.36 26.23
C ALA A 398 -0.18 18.60 26.50
N ASP A 399 -0.24 17.39 27.07
CA ASP A 399 0.93 16.53 27.28
C ASP A 399 1.57 16.10 25.95
N VAL A 400 0.75 15.73 24.97
CA VAL A 400 1.21 15.32 23.64
C VAL A 400 1.88 16.50 22.91
N VAL A 401 1.30 17.70 22.98
CA VAL A 401 1.91 18.93 22.43
C VAL A 401 3.21 19.29 23.14
N THR A 402 3.29 19.07 24.45
CA THR A 402 4.53 19.28 25.21
C THR A 402 5.62 18.31 24.75
N ARG A 403 5.26 17.04 24.52
CA ARG A 403 6.17 15.97 24.10
C ARG A 403 6.71 16.15 22.68
N HIS A 404 5.85 16.54 21.74
CA HIS A 404 6.16 16.59 20.32
C HIS A 404 6.29 18.05 19.85
N GLU A 405 7.52 18.54 19.71
CA GLU A 405 7.79 19.96 19.40
C GLU A 405 7.14 20.42 18.09
N SER A 406 7.04 19.54 17.10
CA SER A 406 6.39 19.84 15.82
C SER A 406 4.94 20.35 15.98
N LEU A 407 4.23 19.93 17.03
CA LEU A 407 2.85 20.34 17.30
C LEU A 407 2.74 21.74 17.93
N ARG A 408 3.86 22.31 18.38
CA ARG A 408 3.98 23.66 18.96
C ARG A 408 4.98 24.54 18.21
N THR A 409 5.25 24.20 16.96
CA THR A 409 6.18 24.94 16.11
C THR A 409 5.42 25.82 15.14
N VAL A 410 5.74 27.12 15.11
CA VAL A 410 5.32 28.05 14.07
C VAL A 410 6.47 28.30 13.09
N PHE A 411 6.14 28.76 11.89
CA PHE A 411 7.03 28.85 10.75
C PHE A 411 7.12 30.30 10.25
N ALA A 412 7.92 31.08 10.96
CA ALA A 412 8.17 32.48 10.65
C ALA A 412 9.05 32.66 9.40
N GLU A 413 9.03 33.87 8.85
CA GLU A 413 9.91 34.30 7.76
C GLU A 413 10.79 35.47 8.23
N ASP A 414 12.08 35.38 7.94
CA ASP A 414 13.05 36.45 8.13
C ASP A 414 13.83 36.73 6.83
N GLU A 415 14.79 37.66 6.86
CA GLU A 415 15.61 38.03 5.69
C GLU A 415 16.37 36.84 5.06
N SER A 416 16.53 35.73 5.81
CA SER A 416 17.20 34.51 5.36
C SER A 416 16.21 33.38 4.97
N GLY A 417 14.91 33.69 4.89
CA GLY A 417 13.84 32.76 4.52
C GLY A 417 13.11 32.15 5.72
N PHE A 418 12.46 31.00 5.53
CA PHE A 418 11.66 30.36 6.57
C PHE A 418 12.50 29.75 7.71
N THR A 419 12.02 29.93 8.93
CA THR A 419 12.61 29.39 10.16
C THR A 419 11.54 28.73 11.04
N GLN A 420 11.95 27.72 11.81
CA GLN A 420 11.11 27.10 12.84
C GLN A 420 11.24 27.89 14.15
N VAL A 421 10.12 28.30 14.72
CA VAL A 421 10.02 28.90 16.06
C VAL A 421 9.22 27.94 16.92
N ILE A 422 9.91 27.25 17.82
CA ILE A 422 9.31 26.26 18.72
C ILE A 422 8.82 27.03 19.96
N LEU A 423 7.50 27.13 20.13
CA LEU A 423 6.88 27.85 21.23
C LEU A 423 6.98 27.05 22.54
N GLU A 424 7.13 27.70 23.68
CA GLU A 424 7.07 27.01 24.97
C GLU A 424 5.68 26.41 25.22
N PRO A 425 5.56 25.28 25.94
CA PRO A 425 4.27 24.62 26.14
C PRO A 425 3.16 25.51 26.71
N TYR A 426 3.50 26.48 27.56
CA TYR A 426 2.54 27.42 28.15
C TYR A 426 2.09 28.54 27.20
N GLU A 427 2.82 28.76 26.10
CA GLU A 427 2.49 29.76 25.07
C GLU A 427 1.47 29.22 24.06
N VAL A 428 1.30 27.89 24.03
CA VAL A 428 0.38 27.21 23.12
C VAL A 428 -1.03 27.26 23.67
N ALA A 429 -1.85 28.17 23.13
CA ALA A 429 -3.30 28.08 23.27
C ALA A 429 -3.83 27.00 22.32
N LEU A 430 -3.78 25.73 22.74
CA LEU A 430 -4.39 24.65 21.98
C LEU A 430 -5.89 24.92 21.89
N GLY A 431 -6.40 25.15 20.67
CA GLY A 431 -7.84 25.18 20.44
C GLY A 431 -8.43 23.83 20.83
N PHE A 432 -9.23 23.80 21.89
CA PHE A 432 -10.02 22.64 22.33
C PHE A 432 -11.46 23.09 22.48
N ASP A 433 -12.18 23.04 21.38
CA ASP A 433 -13.57 23.48 21.31
C ASP A 433 -14.51 22.29 21.59
N VAL A 434 -15.50 22.47 22.46
CA VAL A 434 -16.55 21.46 22.72
C VAL A 434 -17.84 21.93 22.07
N VAL A 435 -18.41 21.11 21.20
CA VAL A 435 -19.56 21.48 20.36
C VAL A 435 -20.63 20.39 20.43
N ALA A 436 -21.80 20.71 21.00
CA ALA A 436 -22.96 19.84 20.90
C ALA A 436 -23.51 19.82 19.47
N VAL A 437 -23.74 18.62 18.93
CA VAL A 437 -24.27 18.41 17.58
C VAL A 437 -25.12 17.14 17.57
N ASP A 438 -26.16 17.09 16.75
CA ASP A 438 -26.88 15.84 16.51
C ASP A 438 -26.16 14.98 15.47
N GLU A 439 -26.51 13.69 15.39
CA GLU A 439 -25.93 12.76 14.41
C GLU A 439 -26.13 13.26 12.96
N GLU A 440 -27.24 13.94 12.68
CA GLU A 440 -27.56 14.49 11.36
C GLU A 440 -26.64 15.67 10.98
N GLY A 441 -26.31 16.54 11.92
CA GLY A 441 -25.44 17.71 11.73
C GLY A 441 -23.95 17.43 11.88
N LEU A 442 -23.56 16.28 12.45
CA LEU A 442 -22.17 15.92 12.74
C LEU A 442 -21.27 16.02 11.51
N ALA A 443 -21.70 15.46 10.37
CA ALA A 443 -20.90 15.46 9.14
C ALA A 443 -20.62 16.89 8.63
N THR A 444 -21.61 17.78 8.72
CA THR A 444 -21.44 19.19 8.35
C THR A 444 -20.47 19.90 9.28
N ARG A 445 -20.59 19.70 10.60
CA ARG A 445 -19.71 20.34 11.58
C ARG A 445 -18.27 19.83 11.51
N LEU A 446 -18.07 18.54 11.25
CA LEU A 446 -16.74 17.97 10.98
C LEU A 446 -16.12 18.60 9.73
N ALA A 447 -16.88 18.72 8.64
CA ALA A 447 -16.40 19.33 7.41
C ALA A 447 -16.08 20.83 7.56
N GLU A 448 -16.85 21.57 8.36
CA GLU A 448 -16.57 22.97 8.71
C GLU A 448 -15.28 23.09 9.51
N ALA A 449 -15.13 22.28 10.57
CA ALA A 449 -13.95 22.30 11.42
C ALA A 449 -12.68 21.86 10.66
N ALA A 450 -12.76 20.86 9.78
CA ALA A 450 -11.64 20.40 8.96
C ALA A 450 -11.16 21.42 7.91
N ARG A 451 -12.01 22.39 7.54
CA ARG A 451 -11.68 23.50 6.63
C ARG A 451 -11.08 24.72 7.34
N TYR A 452 -10.70 24.59 8.60
CA TYR A 452 -9.95 25.64 9.28
C TYR A 452 -8.61 25.85 8.55
N SER A 453 -8.32 27.09 8.15
CA SER A 453 -7.05 27.42 7.50
C SER A 453 -6.06 27.90 8.54
N PHE A 454 -4.88 27.27 8.57
CA PHE A 454 -3.84 27.60 9.53
C PHE A 454 -2.99 28.79 9.09
N ASP A 455 -2.85 29.80 9.96
CA ASP A 455 -1.76 30.79 9.84
C ASP A 455 -0.46 30.21 10.42
N LEU A 456 0.24 29.42 9.60
CA LEU A 456 1.48 28.76 10.01
C LEU A 456 2.59 29.71 10.48
N ALA A 457 2.49 31.03 10.26
CA ALA A 457 3.45 31.99 10.79
C ALA A 457 3.19 32.36 12.25
N ALA A 458 1.93 32.30 12.71
CA ALA A 458 1.50 32.83 13.99
C ALA A 458 0.82 31.79 14.90
N GLU A 459 0.31 30.69 14.35
CA GLU A 459 -0.35 29.64 15.13
C GLU A 459 0.25 28.24 14.90
N PRO A 460 0.28 27.40 15.96
CA PRO A 460 0.68 26.01 15.82
C PRO A 460 -0.23 25.21 14.88
N PRO A 461 0.32 24.24 14.13
CA PRO A 461 -0.38 23.45 13.12
C PRO A 461 -1.24 22.31 13.72
N LEU A 462 -1.95 22.58 14.82
CA LEU A 462 -2.82 21.62 15.51
C LEU A 462 -4.03 22.32 16.15
N ARG A 463 -5.23 21.79 15.89
CA ARG A 463 -6.47 22.10 16.62
C ARG A 463 -7.20 20.83 17.02
N ALA A 464 -7.94 20.89 18.11
CA ALA A 464 -8.82 19.83 18.57
C ALA A 464 -10.26 20.34 18.73
N THR A 465 -11.22 19.54 18.30
CA THR A 465 -12.64 19.83 18.51
C THR A 465 -13.33 18.55 18.97
N LEU A 466 -14.02 18.60 20.10
CA LEU A 466 -14.82 17.51 20.62
C LEU A 466 -16.29 17.77 20.31
N PHE A 467 -16.88 16.92 19.47
CA PHE A 467 -18.31 16.93 19.18
C PHE A 467 -19.04 16.02 20.15
N GLU A 468 -20.04 16.54 20.87
CA GLU A 468 -20.94 15.76 21.71
C GLU A 468 -22.16 15.39 20.86
N VAL A 469 -22.33 14.11 20.56
CA VAL A 469 -23.31 13.61 19.57
C VAL A 469 -24.53 12.97 20.23
N GLY A 470 -24.34 12.40 21.41
CA GLY A 470 -25.39 11.81 22.25
C GLY A 470 -24.91 11.66 23.69
N ASP A 471 -25.74 11.03 24.53
CA ASP A 471 -25.50 10.95 25.99
C ASP A 471 -24.15 10.31 26.38
N ASP A 472 -23.64 9.38 25.57
CA ASP A 472 -22.35 8.71 25.75
C ASP A 472 -21.60 8.54 24.42
N GLU A 473 -21.87 9.43 23.44
CA GLU A 473 -21.24 9.38 22.12
C GLU A 473 -20.56 10.71 21.79
N TYR A 474 -19.26 10.62 21.50
CA TYR A 474 -18.43 11.77 21.17
C TYR A 474 -17.65 11.53 19.89
N VAL A 475 -17.30 12.60 19.19
CA VAL A 475 -16.31 12.56 18.10
C VAL A 475 -15.22 13.59 18.36
N LEU A 476 -13.99 13.12 18.58
CA LEU A 476 -12.82 13.99 18.67
C LEU A 476 -12.22 14.17 17.28
N LEU A 477 -12.25 15.39 16.76
CA LEU A 477 -11.49 15.80 15.59
C LEU A 477 -10.16 16.39 16.02
N LEU A 478 -9.06 15.78 15.57
CA LEU A 478 -7.72 16.36 15.61
C LEU A 478 -7.37 16.85 14.22
N LEU A 479 -7.31 18.16 14.05
CA LEU A 479 -6.93 18.78 12.79
C LEU A 479 -5.47 19.18 12.85
N LEU A 480 -4.62 18.51 12.07
CA LEU A 480 -3.21 18.86 11.91
C LEU A 480 -2.99 19.53 10.56
N HIS A 481 -1.91 20.29 10.42
CA HIS A 481 -1.36 20.61 9.10
C HIS A 481 -0.22 19.65 8.75
N HIS A 482 -0.14 19.20 7.49
CA HIS A 482 0.88 18.27 6.98
C HIS A 482 2.35 18.71 7.16
N ILE A 483 2.55 19.96 7.60
CA ILE A 483 3.88 20.51 7.89
C ILE A 483 4.46 19.98 9.23
N ALA A 484 3.58 19.54 10.13
CA ALA A 484 3.96 19.00 11.44
C ALA A 484 3.85 17.47 11.54
N GLY A 485 3.21 16.80 10.57
CA GLY A 485 3.05 15.35 10.58
C GLY A 485 2.63 14.76 9.24
N ASP A 486 2.95 13.48 9.06
CA ASP A 486 2.54 12.66 7.92
C ASP A 486 1.84 11.38 8.39
N GLY A 487 1.54 10.46 7.47
CA GLY A 487 0.87 9.19 7.81
C GLY A 487 1.66 8.33 8.81
N SER A 488 3.00 8.41 8.82
CA SER A 488 3.82 7.69 9.80
C SER A 488 3.77 8.34 11.19
N SER A 489 3.46 9.63 11.28
CA SER A 489 3.25 10.37 12.53
C SER A 489 1.92 10.06 13.22
N MET A 490 0.92 9.55 12.50
CA MET A 490 -0.42 9.34 13.07
C MET A 490 -0.46 8.23 14.12
N ARG A 491 0.25 7.12 13.88
CA ARG A 491 0.33 6.00 14.82
C ARG A 491 0.98 6.38 16.17
N PRO A 492 2.16 7.04 16.22
CA PRO A 492 2.74 7.48 17.49
C PRO A 492 1.90 8.56 18.17
N LEU A 493 1.25 9.46 17.42
CA LEU A 493 0.34 10.48 17.97
C LEU A 493 -0.84 9.82 18.71
N ALA A 494 -1.54 8.89 18.06
CA ALA A 494 -2.67 8.17 18.65
C ALA A 494 -2.25 7.35 19.89
N ARG A 495 -1.11 6.66 19.81
CA ARG A 495 -0.56 5.89 20.94
C ARG A 495 -0.26 6.79 22.14
N ASP A 496 0.43 7.91 21.91
CA ASP A 496 0.85 8.80 22.99
C ASP A 496 -0.37 9.53 23.59
N LEU A 497 -1.36 9.90 22.78
CA LEU A 497 -2.63 10.47 23.26
C LEU A 497 -3.41 9.47 24.12
N ALA A 498 -3.54 8.22 23.69
CA ALA A 498 -4.22 7.19 24.46
C ALA A 498 -3.52 6.92 25.81
N ALA A 499 -2.18 6.87 25.81
CA ALA A 499 -1.39 6.69 27.03
C ALA A 499 -1.54 7.89 27.99
N ALA A 500 -1.50 9.11 27.46
CA ALA A 500 -1.69 10.33 28.25
C ALA A 500 -3.11 10.41 28.83
N TYR A 501 -4.14 10.13 28.03
CA TYR A 501 -5.53 10.10 28.49
C TYR A 501 -5.71 9.10 29.63
N ALA A 502 -5.21 7.87 29.47
CA ALA A 502 -5.30 6.85 30.52
C ALA A 502 -4.60 7.28 31.83
N ALA A 503 -3.46 8.00 31.74
CA ALA A 503 -2.79 8.54 32.92
C ALA A 503 -3.59 9.66 33.60
N ARG A 504 -4.14 10.58 32.80
CA ARG A 504 -4.91 11.74 33.27
C ARG A 504 -6.23 11.34 33.93
N VAL A 505 -6.91 10.33 33.40
CA VAL A 505 -8.11 9.74 34.05
C VAL A 505 -7.78 9.20 35.45
N ARG A 506 -6.54 8.74 35.70
CA ARG A 506 -6.08 8.30 37.03
C ARG A 506 -5.54 9.44 37.90
N GLY A 507 -5.62 10.69 37.44
CA GLY A 507 -5.07 11.86 38.13
C GLY A 507 -3.54 11.94 38.12
N ALA A 508 -2.87 11.24 37.20
CA ALA A 508 -1.40 11.23 37.07
C ALA A 508 -0.95 11.86 35.75
N ALA A 509 0.28 12.37 35.72
CA ALA A 509 0.93 12.75 34.46
C ALA A 509 1.40 11.50 33.70
N PRO A 510 1.48 11.53 32.36
CA PRO A 510 2.04 10.43 31.58
C PRO A 510 3.52 10.20 31.91
N GLU A 511 3.87 8.93 32.11
CA GLU A 511 5.25 8.50 32.30
C GLU A 511 5.81 7.97 30.98
N TRP A 512 6.69 8.75 30.35
CA TRP A 512 7.36 8.37 29.13
C TRP A 512 8.82 8.82 29.11
N ALA A 513 9.67 8.05 28.44
CA ALA A 513 11.04 8.47 28.17
C ALA A 513 11.03 9.69 27.23
N PRO A 514 11.92 10.69 27.47
CA PRO A 514 12.16 11.77 26.51
C PRO A 514 12.47 11.22 25.12
N LEU A 515 11.99 11.90 24.08
CA LEU A 515 12.34 11.53 22.71
C LEU A 515 13.85 11.78 22.50
N PRO A 516 14.58 10.81 21.91
CA PRO A 516 16.03 10.92 21.74
C PRO A 516 16.43 12.03 20.76
N VAL A 517 15.52 12.41 19.86
CA VAL A 517 15.63 13.52 18.91
C VAL A 517 14.25 14.15 18.69
N GLN A 518 14.24 15.41 18.30
CA GLN A 518 13.09 16.17 17.86
C GLN A 518 13.21 16.53 16.38
N TYR A 519 12.12 16.98 15.76
CA TYR A 519 12.13 17.30 14.32
C TYR A 519 13.10 18.44 13.98
N ALA A 520 13.33 19.37 14.91
CA ALA A 520 14.34 20.42 14.75
C ALA A 520 15.75 19.86 14.57
N ASP A 521 16.10 18.77 15.26
CA ASP A 521 17.39 18.11 15.13
C ASP A 521 17.54 17.48 13.73
N TYR A 522 16.44 16.91 13.20
CA TYR A 522 16.40 16.41 11.83
C TYR A 522 16.56 17.54 10.79
N SER A 523 15.88 18.67 10.98
CA SER A 523 15.99 19.82 10.08
C SER A 523 17.40 20.39 10.05
N LEU A 524 18.08 20.47 11.20
CA LEU A 524 19.48 20.89 11.29
C LEU A 524 20.39 19.88 10.57
N TRP A 525 20.28 18.61 10.91
CA TRP A 525 21.03 17.53 10.28
C TRP A 525 20.87 17.47 8.75
N GLN A 526 19.67 17.76 8.25
CA GLN A 526 19.40 17.75 6.81
C GLN A 526 20.08 18.93 6.07
N ARG A 527 20.24 20.06 6.77
CA ARG A 527 20.78 21.32 6.24
C ARG A 527 22.30 21.39 6.31
N ASP A 528 22.90 20.65 7.25
CA ASP A 528 24.34 20.38 7.34
C ASP A 528 24.81 19.40 6.25
#